data_AF-A0AAD0JS30-F1
#
_entry.id   AF-A0AAD0JS30-F1
#
_cell.length_a   1.000
_cell.length_b   1.000
_cell.length_c   1.000
_cell.angle_alpha   90.00
_cell.angle_beta   90.00
_cell.angle_gamma   90.00
#
_symmetry.space_group_name_H-M   'P 1'
#
loop_
_entity.id
_entity.type
_entity.pdbx_description
1 polymer ?
#
loop_
_entity_poly.entity_id
_entity_poly.type
_entity_poly.pdbx_seq_one_letter_code
_entity_poly.pdbx_strand_id
1 'polypeptide(L)' 'MLIAWLASDSKREVTERLFLADSTVSTYIQRVRSKYDAVGRPARTKVRLLVRAVEDGYIELDDL' A
#
# COMPACT_ATOMS: atom_id res chain seq x y z
N MET A 1 -3.45 -5.40 5.36
CA MET A 1 -2.10 -5.44 4.75
C MET A 1 -1.76 -4.15 4.02
N LEU A 2 -2.55 -3.68 3.03
CA LEU A 2 -2.23 -2.45 2.28
C LEU A 2 -2.17 -1.21 3.19
N ILE A 3 -3.20 -1.04 4.03
CA ILE A 3 -3.30 0.08 4.98
C ILE A 3 -2.12 0.06 5.96
N ALA A 4 -1.82 -1.11 6.54
CA ALA A 4 -0.65 -1.29 7.40
C ALA A 4 0.67 -0.94 6.68
N TRP A 5 0.83 -1.27 5.39
CA TRP A 5 2.02 -0.88 4.63
C TRP A 5 2.08 0.63 4.34
N LEU A 6 0.92 1.27 4.17
CA LEU A 6 0.82 2.71 3.96
C LEU A 6 1.15 3.48 5.26
N ALA A 7 0.72 2.96 6.41
CA ALA A 7 0.98 3.52 7.74
C ALA A 7 2.38 3.21 8.29
N SER A 8 3.02 2.10 7.89
CA SER A 8 4.38 1.77 8.33
C SER A 8 5.44 2.48 7.50
N ASP A 9 6.54 2.93 8.11
CA ASP A 9 7.61 3.66 7.42
C ASP A 9 8.43 2.74 6.50
N SER A 10 8.58 1.46 6.91
CA SER A 10 9.39 0.48 6.19
C SER A 10 8.66 -0.84 5.95
N LYS A 11 9.15 -1.63 4.98
CA LYS A 11 8.66 -3.00 4.77
C LYS A 11 8.92 -3.89 5.98
N ARG A 12 10.04 -3.70 6.69
CA ARG A 12 10.39 -4.51 7.87
C ARG A 12 9.34 -4.38 8.98
N GLU A 13 8.92 -3.16 9.24
CA GLU A 13 7.91 -2.87 10.25
C GLU A 13 6.58 -3.57 9.93
N VAL A 14 6.16 -3.55 8.66
CA VAL A 14 4.92 -4.24 8.26
C VAL A 14 5.07 -5.76 8.29
N THR A 15 6.24 -6.30 7.94
CA THR A 15 6.50 -7.74 7.99
C THR A 15 6.52 -8.27 9.42
N GLU A 16 7.08 -7.50 10.36
CA GLU A 16 7.08 -7.83 11.79
C GLU A 16 5.67 -7.72 12.37
N ARG A 17 4.94 -6.65 12.05
CA ARG A 17 3.58 -6.41 12.55
C ARG A 17 2.55 -7.41 12.04
N LEU A 18 2.69 -7.87 10.79
CA LEU A 18 1.74 -8.79 10.15
C LEU A 18 2.27 -10.23 10.06
N PHE A 19 3.47 -10.52 10.57
CA PHE A 19 4.15 -11.82 10.44
C PHE A 19 4.21 -12.31 8.98
N LEU A 20 4.54 -11.40 8.05
CA LEU A 20 4.64 -11.67 6.61
C LEU A 20 6.09 -11.65 6.13
N ALA A 21 6.38 -12.33 5.02
CA ALA A 21 7.67 -12.19 4.35
C ALA A 21 7.72 -10.92 3.47
N ASP A 22 8.91 -10.32 3.30
CA ASP A 22 9.10 -9.13 2.44
C ASP A 22 8.67 -9.39 0.99
N SER A 23 8.91 -10.61 0.50
CA SER A 23 8.48 -11.08 -0.82
C SER A 23 6.96 -11.00 -0.96
N THR A 24 6.22 -11.46 0.06
CA THR A 24 4.76 -11.41 0.10
C THR A 24 4.26 -9.97 0.05
N VAL A 25 4.81 -9.09 0.89
CA VAL A 25 4.46 -7.65 0.90
C VAL A 25 4.72 -7.02 -0.47
N SER A 26 5.87 -7.30 -1.08
CA SER A 26 6.24 -6.80 -2.41
C SER A 26 5.27 -7.26 -3.49
N THR A 27 4.89 -8.54 -3.50
CA THR A 27 3.89 -9.08 -4.43
C THR A 27 2.54 -8.39 -4.28
N TYR A 28 2.08 -8.16 -3.04
CA TYR A 28 0.81 -7.47 -2.81
C TYR A 28 0.83 -6.02 -3.28
N ILE A 29 1.90 -5.27 -3.00
CA ILE A 29 2.06 -3.89 -3.49
C ILE A 29 2.03 -3.88 -5.01
N GLN A 30 2.76 -4.77 -5.66
CA GLN A 30 2.81 -4.85 -7.12
C GLN A 30 1.42 -5.15 -7.71
N ARG A 31 0.66 -6.09 -7.12
CA ARG A 31 -0.71 -6.38 -7.54
C ARG A 31 -1.63 -5.16 -7.44
N VAL A 32 -1.56 -4.41 -6.34
CA VAL A 32 -2.38 -3.21 -6.16
C VAL A 32 -1.98 -2.13 -7.16
N ARG A 33 -0.68 -1.94 -7.41
CA ARG A 33 -0.19 -1.03 -8.46
C ARG A 33 -0.72 -1.41 -9.82
N SER A 34 -0.68 -2.69 -10.20
CA SER A 34 -1.21 -3.17 -11.46
C SER A 34 -2.71 -2.92 -11.60
N LYS A 35 -3.50 -3.07 -10.52
CA LYS A 35 -4.94 -2.74 -10.55
C LYS A 35 -5.17 -1.26 -10.86
N TYR A 36 -4.43 -0.38 -10.19
CA TYR A 36 -4.51 1.06 -10.43
C TYR A 36 -4.03 1.46 -11.82
N ASP A 37 -2.99 0.81 -12.33
CA ASP A 37 -2.48 1.02 -13.68
C ASP A 37 -3.51 0.61 -14.74
N ALA A 38 -4.18 -0.52 -14.53
CA ALA A 38 -5.21 -1.05 -15.45
C ALA A 38 -6.42 -0.12 -15.60
N VAL A 39 -6.75 0.67 -14.58
CA VAL A 39 -7.83 1.68 -14.62
C VAL A 39 -7.33 3.09 -14.97
N GLY A 40 -6.08 3.23 -15.44
CA GLY A 40 -5.52 4.51 -15.86
C GLY A 40 -5.14 5.46 -14.70
N ARG A 41 -5.05 4.94 -13.47
CA ARG A 41 -4.73 5.72 -12.25
C ARG A 41 -3.39 5.28 -11.63
N PRO A 42 -2.26 5.32 -12.35
CA PRO A 42 -1.00 4.70 -11.93
C PRO A 42 -0.52 5.16 -10.54
N ALA A 43 -0.14 4.18 -9.69
CA ALA A 43 0.30 4.40 -8.31
C ALA A 43 1.73 3.90 -8.06
N ARG A 44 2.71 4.41 -8.83
CA ARG A 44 4.08 3.85 -8.88
C ARG A 44 4.92 4.06 -7.61
N THR A 45 4.57 5.02 -6.77
CA THR A 45 5.28 5.31 -5.51
C THR A 45 4.38 5.07 -4.30
N LYS A 46 4.95 4.91 -3.11
CA LYS A 46 4.19 4.76 -1.85
C LYS A 46 3.25 5.94 -1.63
N VAL A 47 3.75 7.16 -1.83
CA VAL A 47 2.95 8.39 -1.75
C VAL A 47 1.78 8.37 -2.74
N ARG A 48 2.02 8.01 -4.01
CA ARG A 48 0.95 7.96 -5.00
C ARG A 48 -0.12 6.92 -4.64
N LEU A 49 0.29 5.80 -4.05
CA LEU A 49 -0.58 4.73 -3.60
C LEU A 49 -1.39 5.16 -2.36
N LEU A 50 -0.78 5.92 -1.45
CA LEU A 50 -1.48 6.58 -0.35
C LEU A 50 -2.56 7.54 -0.87
N VAL A 51 -2.20 8.44 -1.79
CA VAL A 51 -3.16 9.38 -2.40
C VAL A 51 -4.33 8.63 -3.04
N ARG A 52 -4.07 7.54 -3.77
CA ARG A 52 -5.15 6.72 -4.36
C ARG A 52 -6.02 6.05 -3.29
N ALA A 53 -5.42 5.54 -2.21
CA ALA A 53 -6.15 4.94 -1.11
C ALA A 53 -7.06 5.95 -0.40
N VAL A 54 -6.60 7.18 -0.22
CA VAL A 54 -7.39 8.30 0.34
C VAL A 54 -8.50 8.72 -0.62
N GLU A 55 -8.18 8.92 -1.91
CA GLU A 55 -9.18 9.25 -2.95
C GLU A 55 -10.28 8.20 -3.05
N ASP A 56 -9.96 6.92 -2.80
CA ASP A 56 -10.90 5.80 -2.85
C ASP A 56 -11.60 5.54 -1.50
N GLY A 57 -11.26 6.29 -0.44
CA GLY A 57 -11.86 6.16 0.89
C GLY A 57 -11.42 4.91 1.67
N TYR A 58 -10.29 4.30 1.31
CA TYR A 58 -9.72 3.16 2.04
C TYR A 58 -8.89 3.56 3.28
N ILE A 59 -8.47 4.82 3.34
CA ILE A 59 -7.73 5.43 4.45
C ILE A 59 -8.32 6.81 4.67
N GLU A 60 -8.63 7.13 5.92
CA GLU A 60 -8.87 8.50 6.34
C GLU A 60 -7.56 9.11 6.87
N LEU A 61 -7.44 10.44 6.84
CA LEU A 61 -6.25 11.12 7.38
C LEU A 61 -6.06 10.85 8.88
N ASP A 62 -7.14 10.52 9.60
CA ASP A 62 -7.12 10.12 11.00
C ASP A 62 -6.57 8.70 11.24
N ASP A 63 -6.51 7.85 10.21
CA ASP A 63 -5.92 6.50 10.30
C ASP A 63 -4.38 6.48 10.10
N LEU A 64 -3.78 7.65 9.83
CA LEU A 64 -2.36 7.79 9.48
C LEU A 64 -1.45 8.05 10.68
#